data_AF-A0A5C7H5B2-F1
#
_entry.id   AF-A0A5C7H5B2-F1
#
_cell.length_a   1.000
_cell.length_b   1.000
_cell.length_c   1.000
_cell.angle_alpha   90.00
_cell.angle_beta   90.00
_cell.angle_gamma   90.00
#
_symmetry.space_group_name_H-M   'P 1'
#
loop_
_entity.id
_entity.type
_entity.pdbx_description
1 polymer ?
#
loop_
_entity_poly.entity_id
_entity_poly.type
_entity_poly.pdbx_seq_one_letter_code
_entity_poly.pdbx_strand_id
1 'polypeptide(L)'
;MASGSTWTAKQNKLFENALAIYDKDTPDRWHNLARAVGGKTVEDVKRHYEMLVEDVNQIEAGHIPLPNYKKSSGNSKANYSFMDEEQRSEVELKQESESVE
;
A
#
# COMPACT_ATOMS: atom_id res chain seq x y z
N MET A 1 -25.10 -3.48 13.42
CA MET A 1 -23.84 -3.95 12.82
C MET A 1 -23.33 -2.82 11.95
N ALA A 2 -22.23 -2.18 12.33
CA ALA A 2 -21.66 -1.12 11.51
C ALA A 2 -21.34 -1.72 10.13
N SER A 3 -22.00 -1.22 9.09
CA SER A 3 -21.68 -1.53 7.70
C SER A 3 -20.32 -0.92 7.40
N GLY A 4 -19.25 -1.55 7.90
CA GLY A 4 -17.89 -1.18 7.60
C GLY A 4 -17.70 -1.31 6.10
N SER A 5 -17.53 -0.17 5.42
CA SER A 5 -17.29 -0.13 3.99
C SER A 5 -16.03 -0.95 3.70
N THR A 6 -16.18 -2.15 3.16
CA THR A 6 -15.05 -3.04 2.85
C THR A 6 -14.06 -2.30 1.94
N TRP A 7 -12.80 -2.25 2.35
CA TRP A 7 -11.74 -1.64 1.57
C TRP A 7 -11.26 -2.61 0.50
N THR A 8 -11.37 -2.21 -0.76
CA THR A 8 -10.78 -2.97 -1.86
C THR A 8 -9.26 -2.75 -1.91
N ALA A 9 -8.51 -3.69 -2.50
CA ALA A 9 -7.07 -3.53 -2.68
C ALA A 9 -6.72 -2.25 -3.47
N LYS A 10 -7.53 -1.89 -4.47
CA LYS A 10 -7.38 -0.64 -5.24
C LYS A 10 -7.55 0.59 -4.35
N GLN A 11 -8.60 0.62 -3.52
CA GLN A 11 -8.83 1.73 -2.59
C GLN A 11 -7.73 1.84 -1.54
N ASN A 12 -7.25 0.71 -1.00
CA ASN A 12 -6.16 0.71 -0.04
C ASN A 12 -4.87 1.27 -0.65
N LYS A 13 -4.54 0.87 -1.89
CA LYS A 13 -3.39 1.42 -2.60
C LYS A 13 -3.51 2.93 -2.85
N LEU A 14 -4.69 3.41 -3.24
CA LEU A 14 -4.95 4.85 -3.39
C LEU A 14 -4.82 5.61 -2.06
N PHE A 15 -5.28 5.00 -0.97
CA PHE A 15 -5.15 5.56 0.37
C PHE A 15 -3.69 5.68 0.80
N GLU A 16 -2.88 4.63 0.63
CA GLU A 16 -1.44 4.66 0.94
C GLU A 16 -0.70 5.72 0.11
N ASN A 17 -0.97 5.78 -1.20
CA ASN A 17 -0.40 6.81 -2.07
C ASN A 17 -0.81 8.22 -1.61
N ALA A 18 -2.07 8.41 -1.23
CA ALA A 18 -2.57 9.69 -0.77
C ALA A 18 -1.98 10.08 0.61
N LEU A 19 -1.65 9.12 1.49
CA LEU A 19 -0.91 9.40 2.73
C LEU A 19 0.52 9.90 2.46
N ALA A 20 1.14 9.46 1.37
CA ALA A 20 2.46 9.94 0.96
C ALA A 20 2.42 11.37 0.37
N ILE A 21 1.31 11.74 -0.26
CA ILE A 21 1.11 13.08 -0.85
C ILE A 21 0.64 14.09 0.21
N TYR A 22 -0.32 13.70 1.05
CA TYR A 22 -0.91 14.55 2.07
C TYR A 22 -0.33 14.18 3.45
N ASP A 23 0.68 14.93 3.85
CA ASP A 23 1.35 14.81 5.14
C ASP A 23 0.44 15.22 6.31
N LYS A 24 1.00 15.22 7.53
CA LYS A 24 0.25 15.53 8.76
C LYS A 24 -0.13 17.02 8.88
N ASP A 25 0.62 17.90 8.23
CA ASP A 25 0.45 19.35 8.32
C ASP A 25 -0.47 19.90 7.20
N THR A 26 -0.82 19.05 6.23
CA THR A 26 -1.77 19.36 5.17
C THR A 26 -3.13 19.78 5.74
N PRO A 27 -3.63 21.00 5.46
CA PRO A 27 -4.97 21.39 5.85
C PRO A 27 -6.00 20.51 5.15
N ASP A 28 -7.10 20.19 5.83
CA ASP A 28 -8.17 19.33 5.29
C ASP A 28 -7.68 17.97 4.77
N ARG A 29 -6.59 17.45 5.34
CA ARG A 29 -5.96 16.16 4.98
C ARG A 29 -6.97 15.05 4.73
N TRP A 30 -7.93 14.88 5.65
CA TRP A 30 -8.93 13.81 5.57
C TRP A 30 -9.91 13.98 4.41
N HIS A 31 -10.30 15.21 4.10
CA HIS A 31 -11.14 15.49 2.93
C HIS A 31 -10.37 15.22 1.63
N ASN A 32 -9.07 15.56 1.59
CA ASN A 32 -8.21 15.28 0.44
C ASN A 32 -8.00 13.78 0.24
N LEU A 33 -7.78 13.03 1.32
CA LEU A 33 -7.69 11.57 1.30
C LEU A 33 -8.99 10.92 0.80
N ALA A 34 -10.15 11.31 1.34
CA ALA A 34 -11.44 10.77 0.92
C ALA A 34 -11.71 11.02 -0.57
N ARG A 35 -11.36 12.22 -1.06
CA ARG A 35 -11.45 12.59 -2.46
C ARG A 35 -10.52 11.77 -3.36
N ALA A 36 -9.28 11.53 -2.92
CA ALA A 36 -8.29 10.77 -3.67
C ALA A 36 -8.63 9.28 -3.76
N VAL A 37 -9.15 8.70 -2.67
CA VAL A 37 -9.56 7.28 -2.64
C VAL A 37 -10.82 7.04 -3.46
N GLY A 38 -11.80 7.94 -3.36
CA GLY A 38 -13.09 7.81 -4.02
C GLY A 38 -14.00 6.74 -3.40
N GLY A 39 -15.29 7.06 -3.24
CA GLY A 39 -16.29 6.12 -2.71
C GLY A 39 -16.08 5.73 -1.23
N LYS A 40 -15.33 6.52 -0.47
CA LYS A 40 -15.14 6.41 0.98
C LYS A 40 -15.40 7.77 1.61
N THR A 41 -16.03 7.80 2.78
CA THR A 41 -16.26 9.06 3.51
C THR A 41 -15.02 9.46 4.30
N VAL A 42 -15.01 10.69 4.81
CA VAL A 42 -13.96 11.18 5.71
C VAL A 42 -13.86 10.32 6.96
N GLU A 43 -15.00 9.87 7.49
CA GLU A 43 -15.10 9.00 8.66
C GLU A 43 -14.51 7.61 8.38
N ASP A 44 -14.80 7.04 7.21
CA ASP A 44 -14.23 5.76 6.79
C ASP A 44 -12.70 5.84 6.69
N VAL A 45 -12.19 6.92 6.11
CA VAL A 45 -10.75 7.17 5.95
C VAL A 45 -10.06 7.35 7.31
N LYS A 46 -10.65 8.13 8.22
CA LYS A 46 -10.12 8.32 9.58
C LYS A 46 -10.05 6.99 10.33
N ARG A 47 -11.14 6.22 10.30
CA ARG A 47 -11.19 4.88 10.93
C ARG A 47 -10.14 3.94 10.34
N HIS A 48 -9.97 3.94 9.02
CA HIS A 48 -8.97 3.10 8.36
C HIS A 48 -7.54 3.50 8.75
N TYR A 49 -7.28 4.79 8.87
CA TYR A 49 -6.00 5.29 9.36
C TYR A 49 -5.74 4.89 10.82
N GLU A 50 -6.74 4.98 11.70
CA GLU A 50 -6.59 4.57 13.10
C GLU A 50 -6.23 3.08 13.22
N MET A 51 -6.87 2.22 12.43
CA MET A 51 -6.52 0.79 12.38
C MET A 51 -5.09 0.57 11.89
N LEU A 52 -4.67 1.29 10.83
CA LEU A 52 -3.30 1.21 10.32
C LEU A 52 -2.27 1.62 11.38
N VAL A 53 -2.53 2.69 12.13
CA VAL A 53 -1.64 3.15 13.20
C VAL A 53 -1.56 2.10 14.31
N GLU A 54 -2.68 1.50 14.70
CA GLU A 54 -2.68 0.44 15.69
C GLU A 54 -1.88 -0.78 15.22
N ASP A 55 -2.08 -1.23 13.97
CA ASP A 55 -1.33 -2.35 13.40
C ASP A 55 0.19 -2.09 13.40
N VAL A 56 0.62 -0.88 13.02
CA VAL A 56 2.03 -0.47 13.09
C VAL A 56 2.54 -0.51 14.52
N ASN A 57 1.79 0.04 15.48
CA ASN A 57 2.17 0.01 16.89
C ASN A 57 2.32 -1.42 17.43
N GLN A 58 1.43 -2.34 17.04
CA GLN A 58 1.51 -3.75 17.42
C GLN A 58 2.75 -4.44 16.83
N ILE A 59 3.12 -4.11 15.59
CA ILE A 59 4.35 -4.61 14.96
C ILE A 59 5.58 -4.08 15.72
N GLU A 60 5.63 -2.78 16.00
CA GLU A 60 6.77 -2.13 16.67
C GLU A 60 6.94 -2.58 18.13
N ALA A 61 5.83 -2.84 18.83
CA ALA A 61 5.83 -3.42 20.17
C ALA A 61 6.24 -4.91 20.20
N GLY A 62 6.44 -5.54 19.04
CA GLY A 62 6.82 -6.95 18.93
C GLY A 62 5.69 -7.93 19.24
N HIS A 63 4.43 -7.48 19.17
CA HIS A 63 3.26 -8.34 19.38
C HIS A 63 2.94 -9.22 18.16
N ILE A 64 3.50 -8.90 16.99
CA ILE A 64 3.38 -9.74 15.79
C ILE A 64 4.64 -10.60 15.67
N PRO A 65 4.52 -11.95 15.71
CA PRO A 65 5.65 -12.83 15.48
C PRO A 65 6.16 -12.61 14.06
N LEU A 66 7.41 -12.13 13.94
CA LEU A 66 8.03 -11.96 12.64
C LEU A 66 8.09 -13.32 11.93
N PRO A 67 7.79 -13.37 10.62
CA PRO A 67 8.06 -14.55 9.82
C PRO A 67 9.49 -15.04 10.03
N ASN A 68 9.69 -16.35 10.05
CA ASN A 68 11.03 -16.92 10.16
C ASN A 68 11.78 -16.68 8.84
N TYR A 69 12.25 -15.45 8.63
CA TYR A 69 13.18 -15.10 7.57
C TYR A 69 14.45 -15.89 7.86
N LYS A 70 14.70 -16.94 7.08
CA LYS A 70 15.95 -17.69 7.15
C LYS A 70 17.08 -16.66 7.07
N LYS A 71 17.74 -16.41 8.21
CA LYS A 71 18.97 -15.63 8.23
C LYS A 71 19.93 -16.42 7.37
N SER A 72 20.19 -15.94 6.16
CA SER A 72 21.22 -16.52 5.30
C SER A 72 22.52 -16.37 6.07
N SER A 73 22.88 -17.43 6.81
CA SER A 73 24.19 -17.56 7.44
C SER A 73 25.18 -17.44 6.30
N GLY A 74 25.89 -16.31 6.27
CA GLY A 74 26.81 -15.99 5.20
C GLY A 74 27.76 -17.15 4.95
N ASN A 75 27.66 -17.74 3.76
CA ASN A 75 28.75 -17.94 2.82
C ASN A 75 28.30 -18.92 1.73
N SER A 76 27.73 -18.41 0.64
CA SER A 76 27.73 -19.06 -0.68
C SER A 76 27.29 -18.03 -1.71
N LYS A 77 28.18 -17.72 -2.65
CA LYS A 77 27.89 -17.01 -3.90
C LYS A 77 26.56 -17.51 -4.49
N ALA A 78 25.50 -16.74 -4.31
CA ALA A 78 24.24 -16.96 -5.01
C ALA A 78 23.77 -15.60 -5.51
N ASN A 79 23.91 -15.46 -6.82
CA ASN A 79 23.54 -14.34 -7.65
C ASN A 79 22.05 -14.01 -7.45
N TYR A 80 21.74 -12.97 -6.66
CA TYR A 80 20.40 -12.41 -6.65
C TYR A 80 20.31 -11.41 -7.80
N SER A 81 19.81 -11.91 -8.92
CA SER A 81 19.31 -11.11 -10.04
C SER A 81 18.27 -10.15 -9.48
N PHE A 82 18.68 -8.90 -9.30
CA PHE A 82 17.81 -7.75 -9.17
C PHE A 82 16.80 -7.86 -10.33
N MET A 83 15.50 -7.97 -10.03
CA MET A 83 14.50 -7.89 -11.08
C MET A 83 14.50 -6.44 -11.54
N ASP A 84 15.17 -6.18 -12.67
CA ASP A 84 15.15 -4.90 -13.35
C ASP A 84 13.72 -4.42 -13.55
N GLU A 85 13.47 -3.21 -13.08
CA GLU A 85 12.26 -2.40 -13.22
C GLU A 85 11.86 -2.18 -14.71
N GLU A 86 12.72 -2.59 -15.64
CA GLU A 86 12.56 -2.52 -17.10
C GLU A 86 11.53 -3.52 -17.66
N GLN A 87 11.31 -4.66 -17.00
CA GLN A 87 10.30 -5.64 -17.44
C GLN A 87 8.86 -5.20 -17.16
N ARG A 88 8.64 -4.21 -16.27
CA ARG A 88 7.29 -3.72 -15.96
C ARG A 88 6.73 -2.82 -17.07
N SER A 89 7.57 -2.03 -17.72
CA SER A 89 7.18 -1.21 -18.89
C SER A 89 6.90 -2.06 -20.13
N GLU A 90 7.57 -3.21 -20.29
CA GLU A 90 7.39 -4.06 -21.47
C GLU A 90 6.02 -4.78 -21.49
N VAL A 91 5.45 -5.07 -20.31
CA VAL A 91 4.09 -5.65 -20.23
C VAL A 91 3.03 -4.62 -20.60
N GLU A 92 3.24 -3.36 -20.25
CA GLU A 92 2.28 -2.26 -20.51
C GLU A 92 2.29 -1.86 -22.00
N LEU A 93 3.46 -1.87 -22.66
CA LEU A 93 3.57 -1.60 -24.09
C LEU A 93 2.96 -2.70 -24.98
N LYS A 94 2.97 -3.96 -24.53
CA LYS A 94 2.32 -5.07 -25.27
C LYS A 94 0.80 -5.01 -25.20
N GLN A 95 0.23 -4.56 -24.09
CA GLN A 95 -1.23 -4.40 -23.97
C GLN A 95 -1.75 -3.22 -24.81
N GLU A 96 -0.95 -2.18 -25.04
CA GLU A 96 -1.36 -1.04 -25.87
C GLU A 96 -1.28 -1.33 -27.37
N SER A 97 -0.36 -2.19 -27.82
CA SER A 97 -0.29 -2.60 -29.24
C SER A 97 -1.40 -3.56 -29.68
N GLU A 98 -2.01 -4.32 -28.77
CA GLU A 98 -3.10 -5.26 -29.08
C GLU A 98 -4.50 -4.61 -29.07
N SER A 99 -4.61 -3.32 -28.71
CA SER A 99 -5.89 -2.57 -28.68
C SER A 99 -6.13 -1.70 -29.91
N VAL A 100 -5.23 -1.72 -30.91
CA VAL A 100 -5.33 -0.90 -32.13
C VAL A 100 -5.44 -1.72 -33.43
N GLU A 101 -5.83 -2.99 -33.35
CA GLU A 101 -6.41 -3.73 -34.49
C GLU A 101 -7.90 -4.01 -34.29
#